data_AF-A0A543IFX4-F1
#
_entry.id   AF-A0A543IFX4-F1
#
_cell.length_a   1.000
_cell.length_b   1.000
_cell.length_c   1.000
_cell.angle_alpha   90.00
_cell.angle_beta   90.00
_cell.angle_gamma   90.00
#
_symmetry.space_group_name_H-M   'P 1'
#
loop_
_entity.id
_entity.type
_entity.pdbx_description
1 polymer ?
#
loop_
_entity_poly.entity_id
_entity_poly.type
_entity_poly.pdbx_seq_one_letter_code
_entity_poly.pdbx_strand_id
1 'polypeptide(L)' 'MKPMPGQATAAAVGFLAGGAAGFVLTEAVAAFFHFVLDRTLDVDGSGALLAVFIGVPVLCAAAGALIGASRTRRQGG' A
#
# COMPACT_ATOMS: atom_id res chain seq x y z
N MET A 1 -8.64 16.75 -18.77
CA MET A 1 -9.14 15.50 -19.39
C MET A 1 -9.99 14.76 -18.36
N LYS A 2 -11.25 14.43 -18.68
CA LYS A 2 -12.13 13.70 -17.78
C LYS A 2 -11.72 12.21 -17.78
N PRO A 3 -11.49 11.57 -16.62
CA PRO A 3 -11.07 10.17 -16.57
C PRO A 3 -12.16 9.28 -17.19
N MET A 4 -11.76 8.35 -18.05
CA MET A 4 -12.68 7.36 -18.62
C MET A 4 -13.13 6.40 -17.51
N PRO A 5 -14.37 5.87 -17.55
CA PRO A 5 -14.90 5.01 -16.48
C PRO A 5 -13.98 3.84 -16.10
N GLY A 6 -13.38 3.16 -17.09
CA GLY A 6 -12.45 2.04 -16.85
C GLY A 6 -11.12 2.45 -16.21
N GLN A 7 -10.71 3.72 -16.35
CA GLN A 7 -9.49 4.21 -15.71
C GLN A 7 -9.70 4.44 -14.21
N ALA A 8 -10.87 4.95 -13.80
CA ALA A 8 -11.20 5.15 -12.40
C ALA A 8 -11.31 3.81 -11.67
N THR A 9 -11.97 2.81 -12.27
CA THR A 9 -12.05 1.46 -11.70
C THR A 9 -10.68 0.80 -11.57
N ALA A 10 -9.83 0.88 -12.60
CA ALA A 10 -8.48 0.31 -12.55
C ALA A 10 -7.59 1.01 -11.49
N ALA A 11 -7.72 2.33 -11.34
CA ALA A 11 -7.03 3.06 -10.29
C ALA A 11 -7.51 2.63 -8.88
N ALA A 12 -8.82 2.45 -8.70
CA ALA A 12 -9.39 2.00 -7.42
C ALA A 12 -8.95 0.57 -7.06
N VAL A 13 -8.96 -0.36 -8.02
CA VAL A 13 -8.46 -1.73 -7.81
C VAL A 13 -6.97 -1.70 -7.49
N GLY A 14 -6.18 -0.91 -8.23
CA GLY A 14 -4.77 -0.73 -7.96
C GLY A 14 -4.49 -0.15 -6.57
N PHE A 15 -5.28 0.83 -6.14
CA PHE A 15 -5.20 1.43 -4.81
C PHE A 15 -5.45 0.39 -3.71
N LEU A 16 -6.54 -0.38 -3.83
CA LEU A 16 -6.89 -1.41 -2.86
C LEU A 16 -5.85 -2.53 -2.81
N ALA A 17 -5.42 -3.04 -3.96
CA ALA A 17 -4.42 -4.09 -4.04
C ALA A 17 -3.06 -3.62 -3.50
N GLY A 18 -2.65 -2.39 -3.84
CA GLY A 18 -1.43 -1.77 -3.32
C GLY A 18 -1.49 -1.56 -1.81
N GLY A 19 -2.60 -1.03 -1.28
CA GLY A 19 -2.79 -0.83 0.15
C GLY A 19 -2.80 -2.13 0.94
N ALA A 20 -3.50 -3.15 0.44
CA ALA A 20 -3.51 -4.49 1.04
C ALA A 20 -2.11 -5.10 1.05
N ALA A 21 -1.35 -4.99 -0.05
CA ALA A 21 0.01 -5.49 -0.12
C ALA A 21 0.94 -4.76 0.87
N GLY A 22 0.82 -3.43 0.98
CA GLY A 22 1.59 -2.64 1.95
C GLY A 22 1.24 -2.97 3.39
N PHE A 23 -0.03 -3.20 3.71
CA PHE A 23 -0.48 -3.62 5.03
C PHE A 23 0.02 -5.03 5.40
N VAL A 24 -0.08 -5.99 4.48
CA VAL A 24 0.46 -7.34 4.69
C VAL A 24 1.97 -7.29 4.89
N LEU A 25 2.69 -6.42 4.18
CA LEU A 25 4.12 -6.23 4.37
C LEU A 25 4.45 -5.69 5.77
N THR A 26 3.74 -4.68 6.26
CA THR A 26 3.97 -4.14 7.61
C THR A 26 3.67 -5.17 8.69
N GLU A 27 2.59 -5.94 8.55
CA GLU A 27 2.24 -7.02 9.47
C GLU A 27 3.26 -8.16 9.44
N ALA A 28 3.75 -8.54 8.25
CA ALA A 28 4.79 -9.56 8.11
C ALA A 28 6.09 -9.14 8.80
N VAL A 29 6.46 -7.86 8.69
CA VAL A 29 7.61 -7.31 9.42
C VAL A 29 7.37 -7.35 10.93
N ALA A 30 6.19 -6.91 11.42
CA ALA A 30 5.86 -6.99 12.84
C ALA A 30 5.94 -8.43 13.38
N ALA A 31 5.34 -9.38 12.64
CA ALA A 31 5.37 -10.80 12.98
C ALA A 31 6.80 -11.35 12.99
N PHE A 32 7.64 -10.97 12.03
CA PHE A 32 9.06 -11.38 12.02
C PHE A 32 9.79 -10.89 13.27
N PHE A 33 9.64 -9.62 13.64
CA PHE A 33 10.26 -9.08 14.85
C PHE A 33 9.78 -9.78 16.11
N HIS A 34 8.47 -10.05 16.21
CA HIS A 34 7.90 -10.72 17.36
C HIS A 34 8.34 -12.19 17.47
N PHE A 35 8.20 -12.97 16.39
CA PHE A 35 8.43 -14.42 16.44
C PHE A 35 9.89 -14.84 16.24
N VAL A 36 10.67 -14.10 15.43
CA VAL A 36 12.05 -14.48 15.09
C VAL A 36 13.05 -13.76 15.98
N LEU A 37 12.79 -12.50 16.32
CA LEU A 37 13.70 -11.68 17.12
C LEU A 37 13.28 -11.54 18.58
N ASP A 38 12.17 -12.17 18.97
CA ASP A 38 11.57 -12.09 20.31
C ASP A 38 11.39 -10.65 20.80
N ARG A 39 11.10 -9.74 19.86
CA ARG A 39 10.99 -8.30 20.11
C ARG A 39 9.71 -7.74 19.52
N THR A 40 8.79 -7.35 20.38
CA THR A 40 7.59 -6.63 19.95
C THR A 40 7.94 -5.19 19.59
N LEU A 41 7.51 -4.75 18.40
CA LEU A 41 7.65 -3.36 17.98
C LEU A 41 6.61 -2.52 18.72
N ASP A 42 7.06 -1.53 19.50
CA ASP A 42 6.18 -0.56 20.15
C ASP A 42 5.76 0.53 19.16
N VAL A 43 4.79 0.20 18.31
CA VAL A 43 4.27 1.10 17.28
C VAL A 43 3.53 2.28 17.91
N ASP A 44 2.84 2.06 19.03
CA ASP A 44 2.05 3.09 19.71
C ASP A 44 2.92 4.07 20.50
N GLY A 45 4.00 3.60 21.13
CA GLY A 45 4.94 4.45 21.88
C GLY A 45 6.03 5.10 21.02
N SER A 46 6.19 4.68 19.76
CA SER A 46 7.17 5.25 18.84
C SER A 46 6.52 5.90 17.63
N GLY A 47 6.46 7.23 17.64
CA GLY A 47 5.89 8.02 16.53
C GLY A 47 6.55 7.74 15.17
N ALA A 48 7.83 7.35 15.15
CA ALA A 48 8.51 6.95 13.91
C ALA A 48 8.01 5.61 13.37
N LEU A 49 7.83 4.59 14.24
CA LEU A 49 7.26 3.31 13.85
C LEU A 49 5.80 3.47 13.41
N LEU A 50 5.01 4.27 14.14
CA LEU A 50 3.65 4.61 13.75
C LEU A 50 3.60 5.22 12.34
N ALA A 51 4.47 6.21 12.07
CA ALA A 51 4.55 6.84 10.77
C ALA A 51 4.92 5.86 9.65
N VAL A 52 5.77 4.87 9.91
CA VAL A 52 6.11 3.82 8.94
C VAL A 52 4.95 2.87 8.71
N PHE A 53 4.32 2.37 9.77
CA PHE A 53 3.21 1.43 9.69
C PHE A 53 1.97 2.01 9.00
N ILE A 54 1.77 3.32 9.09
CA ILE A 54 0.72 4.03 8.35
C ILE A 54 1.22 4.43 6.94
N GLY A 55 2.45 4.92 6.85
CA GLY A 55 3.00 5.48 5.62
C GLY A 55 3.21 4.44 4.53
N VAL A 56 3.71 3.24 4.88
CA VAL A 56 3.99 2.19 3.90
C VAL A 56 2.73 1.73 3.16
N PRO A 57 1.61 1.35 3.83
CA PRO A 57 0.36 1.03 3.16
C PRO A 57 -0.16 2.16 2.26
N VAL A 58 -0.07 3.41 2.70
CA VAL A 58 -0.51 4.58 1.92
C VAL A 58 0.33 4.76 0.66
N LEU A 59 1.66 4.63 0.76
CA LEU A 59 2.56 4.73 -0.37
C LEU A 59 2.35 3.58 -1.37
N CYS A 60 2.17 2.35 -0.87
CA CYS A 60 1.86 1.20 -1.71
C CYS A 60 0.50 1.35 -2.41
N ALA A 61 -0.52 1.88 -1.72
CA ALA A 61 -1.82 2.18 -2.30
C ALA A 61 -1.71 3.24 -3.41
N ALA A 62 -1.00 4.34 -3.16
CA ALA A 62 -0.76 5.38 -4.16
C ALA A 62 -0.03 4.82 -5.40
N ALA A 63 1.03 4.05 -5.19
CA ALA A 63 1.77 3.39 -6.27
C ALA A 63 0.88 2.42 -7.06
N GLY A 64 0.08 1.60 -6.38
CA GLY A 64 -0.87 0.69 -7.01
C GLY A 64 -1.92 1.41 -7.85
N ALA A 65 -2.48 2.52 -7.35
CA ALA A 65 -3.41 3.37 -8.10
C ALA A 65 -2.77 3.93 -9.37
N LEU A 66 -1.54 4.45 -9.27
CA LEU A 66 -0.79 5.00 -10.41
C LEU A 66 -0.51 3.91 -11.47
N ILE A 67 -0.13 2.72 -11.03
CA ILE A 67 0.10 1.56 -11.91
C ILE A 67 -1.21 1.13 -12.58
N GLY A 68 -2.32 1.04 -11.84
CA GLY A 68 -3.64 0.71 -12.39
C GLY A 68 -4.09 1.72 -13.44
N ALA A 69 -4.01 3.01 -13.12
CA ALA A 69 -4.41 4.10 -14.02
C ALA A 69 -3.53 4.20 -15.28
N SER A 70 -2.24 3.89 -15.17
CA SER A 70 -1.28 3.94 -16.28
C SER A 70 -1.42 2.76 -17.24
N ARG A 71 -1.74 1.55 -16.73
CA ARG A 71 -1.99 0.37 -17.58
C ARG A 71 -3.21 0.54 -18.48
N THR A 72 -4.32 1.05 -17.96
CA THR A 72 -5.51 1.33 -18.78
C THR A 72 -5.25 2.42 -19.83
N ARG A 73 -4.42 3.42 -19.49
CA ARG A 73 -4.05 4.48 -20.43
C ARG A 73 -3.20 3.96 -21.60
N ARG A 74 -2.37 2.94 -21.38
CA ARG A 74 -1.55 2.29 -22.41
C ARG A 74 -2.32 1.32 -23.30
N GLN A 75 -3.46 0.78 -22.87
CA GLN A 75 -4.27 -0.17 -23.65
C GLN A 75 -5.32 0.50 -24.55
N GLY A 76 -5.59 1.80 -24.37
CA GLY A 76 -6.55 2.56 -25.15
C GLY A 76 -5.96 3.55 -26.16
N GLY A 77 -4.66 3.45 -26.46
CA GLY A 77 -3.98 4.18 -27.53
C GLY A 77 -3.46 3.20 -28.57
#